data_AF-A0A0D6ITN4-F1
#
_entry.id   AF-A0A0D6ITN4-F1
#
_cell.length_a   1.000
_cell.length_b   1.000
_cell.length_c   1.000
_cell.angle_alpha   90.00
_cell.angle_beta   90.00
_cell.angle_gamma   90.00
#
_symmetry.space_group_name_H-M   'P 1'
#
loop_
_entity.id
_entity.type
_entity.pdbx_description
1 polymer ?
#
loop_
_entity_poly.entity_id
_entity_poly.type
_entity_poly.pdbx_seq_one_letter_code
_entity_poly.pdbx_strand_id
1 'polypeptide(L)'
;MDRTNQPSSGQPRRRLGTPSNVQPDRLSGPAHGLFVWGTILLVWLVSLLPWRLWQGAPDVLILIIAFWCVHEPRRVGLFTAFCFGLLMDVHDAGLLGEHALSYTLVAYGAVVLHRRLQRFDLWSQAMHMLPVFLIARFITQIIHAWLAGKWPGWDWSISVAITAALWPLAGWVLHLPQRGADDAESSSA
;
A
#
# COMPACT_ATOMS: atom_id res chain seq x y z
N MET A 1 66.20 49.82 22.24
CA MET A 1 65.81 48.61 21.50
C MET A 1 66.10 47.42 22.40
N ASP A 2 65.08 46.69 22.87
CA ASP A 2 65.11 45.23 22.72
C ASP A 2 63.72 44.63 22.94
N ARG A 3 63.24 43.90 21.94
CA ARG A 3 61.95 43.20 21.91
C ARG A 3 62.24 41.74 22.21
N THR A 4 62.09 41.29 23.45
CA THR A 4 62.28 39.88 23.79
C THR A 4 60.97 39.11 23.63
N ASN A 5 60.94 38.38 22.51
CA ASN A 5 60.01 37.32 22.12
C ASN A 5 59.40 36.52 23.28
N GLN A 6 58.07 36.54 23.35
CA GLN A 6 57.30 35.49 24.02
C GLN A 6 57.20 34.27 23.08
N PRO A 7 57.48 33.03 23.54
CA PRO A 7 57.24 31.84 22.75
C PRO A 7 55.73 31.57 22.67
N SER A 8 55.20 31.54 21.45
CA SER A 8 53.84 31.13 21.14
C SER A 8 53.59 29.69 21.61
N SER A 9 52.67 29.53 22.55
CA SER A 9 52.20 28.24 23.02
C SER A 9 51.54 27.49 21.86
N GLY A 10 52.22 26.45 21.37
CA GLY A 10 51.72 25.58 20.32
C GLY A 10 50.45 24.88 20.77
N GLN A 11 49.29 25.36 20.32
CA GLN A 11 48.04 24.64 20.44
C GLN A 11 48.22 23.25 19.81
N PRO A 12 47.86 22.16 20.51
CA PRO A 12 47.90 20.83 19.92
C PRO A 12 46.97 20.83 18.72
N ARG A 13 47.54 20.60 17.52
CA ARG A 13 46.78 20.44 16.28
C ARG A 13 45.71 19.38 16.53
N ARG A 14 44.45 19.82 16.65
CA ARG A 14 43.29 18.93 16.74
C ARG A 14 43.35 18.09 15.47
N ARG A 15 43.75 16.82 15.59
CA ARG A 15 43.78 15.90 14.47
C ARG A 15 42.34 15.79 14.01
N LEU A 16 42.04 16.41 12.88
CA LEU A 16 40.79 16.24 12.17
C LEU A 16 40.71 14.73 11.91
N GLY A 17 39.83 14.04 12.64
CA GLY A 17 39.55 12.64 12.34
C GLY A 17 39.19 12.56 10.87
N THR A 18 39.80 11.63 10.15
CA THR A 18 39.42 11.30 8.79
C THR A 18 37.90 11.23 8.75
N PRO A 19 37.22 11.94 7.83
CA PRO A 19 35.77 11.84 7.75
C PRO A 19 35.44 10.35 7.70
N SER A 20 34.74 9.88 8.73
CA SER A 20 34.13 8.56 8.71
C SER A 20 33.39 8.49 7.40
N ASN A 21 33.71 7.50 6.57
CA ASN A 21 32.94 7.22 5.38
C ASN A 21 31.51 7.02 5.89
N VAL A 22 30.67 8.04 5.77
CA VAL A 22 29.23 7.88 5.91
C VAL A 22 28.91 6.97 4.75
N GLN A 23 28.77 5.66 5.03
CA GLN A 23 28.24 4.72 4.06
C GLN A 23 27.01 5.42 3.50
N PRO A 24 26.94 5.69 2.19
CA PRO A 24 25.80 6.39 1.63
C PRO A 24 24.59 5.62 2.14
N ASP A 25 23.70 6.31 2.88
CA ASP A 25 22.45 5.74 3.32
C ASP A 25 21.91 4.97 2.12
N ARG A 26 21.91 3.63 2.22
CA ARG A 26 21.42 2.77 1.16
C ARG A 26 19.95 3.11 1.09
N LEU A 27 19.60 4.02 0.18
CA LEU A 27 18.25 4.30 -0.22
C LEU A 27 17.67 2.94 -0.59
N SER A 28 16.90 2.34 0.32
CA SER A 28 16.19 1.09 0.12
C SER A 28 15.55 1.20 -1.26
N GLY A 29 16.04 0.40 -2.21
CA GLY A 29 15.61 0.51 -3.59
C GLY A 29 14.09 0.39 -3.62
N PRO A 30 13.37 1.21 -4.40
CA PRO A 30 11.92 1.12 -4.50
C PRO A 30 11.56 -0.34 -4.76
N ALA A 31 10.65 -0.90 -3.97
CA ALA A 31 10.27 -2.31 -4.02
C ALA A 31 10.24 -2.80 -5.47
N HIS A 32 10.95 -3.89 -5.74
CA HIS A 32 11.16 -4.39 -7.10
C HIS A 32 9.82 -4.43 -7.83
N GLY A 33 9.62 -3.58 -8.84
CA GLY A 33 8.27 -3.34 -9.41
C GLY A 33 7.58 -4.61 -9.91
N LEU A 34 8.38 -5.61 -10.29
CA LEU A 34 7.92 -6.97 -10.63
C LEU A 34 7.20 -7.67 -9.48
N PHE A 35 7.62 -7.48 -8.22
CA PHE A 35 6.94 -8.02 -7.05
C PHE A 35 5.56 -7.37 -6.84
N VAL A 36 5.48 -6.04 -7.01
CA VAL A 36 4.21 -5.29 -6.94
C VAL A 36 3.21 -5.82 -7.96
N TRP A 37 3.59 -5.84 -9.24
CA TRP A 37 2.71 -6.33 -10.31
C TRP A 37 2.44 -7.82 -10.20
N GLY A 38 3.42 -8.62 -9.77
CA GLY A 38 3.27 -10.06 -9.56
C GLY A 38 2.25 -10.39 -8.48
N THR A 39 2.25 -9.66 -7.35
CA THR A 39 1.26 -9.86 -6.28
C THR A 39 -0.14 -9.43 -6.72
N ILE A 40 -0.28 -8.29 -7.43
CA ILE A 40 -1.58 -7.86 -7.97
C ILE A 40 -2.11 -8.89 -8.97
N LEU A 41 -1.27 -9.37 -9.88
CA LEU A 41 -1.67 -10.37 -10.88
C LEU A 41 -2.07 -11.69 -10.22
N LEU A 42 -1.28 -12.17 -9.25
CA LEU A 42 -1.59 -13.39 -8.50
C LEU A 42 -2.94 -13.27 -7.78
N VAL A 43 -3.16 -12.16 -7.09
CA VAL A 43 -4.40 -11.92 -6.33
C VAL A 43 -5.60 -11.74 -7.26
N TRP A 44 -5.40 -11.10 -8.42
CA TRP A 44 -6.42 -11.02 -9.45
C TRP A 44 -6.81 -12.40 -9.96
N LEU A 45 -5.84 -13.27 -10.29
CA LEU A 45 -6.09 -14.66 -10.69
C LEU A 45 -6.82 -15.44 -9.59
N VAL A 46 -6.42 -15.29 -8.32
CA VAL A 46 -7.12 -15.90 -7.19
C VAL A 46 -8.54 -15.38 -7.09
N SER A 47 -8.79 -14.11 -7.39
CA SER A 47 -10.13 -13.50 -7.38
C SER A 47 -11.03 -14.01 -8.51
N LEU A 48 -10.51 -14.73 -9.50
CA LEU A 48 -11.34 -15.38 -10.54
C LEU A 48 -11.93 -16.72 -10.06
N LEU A 49 -11.40 -17.30 -8.97
CA LEU A 49 -11.91 -18.55 -8.41
C LEU A 49 -13.30 -18.35 -7.76
N PRO A 50 -14.13 -19.41 -7.70
CA PRO A 50 -15.54 -19.32 -7.24
C PRO A 50 -15.72 -19.08 -5.73
N TRP A 51 -14.65 -18.92 -4.94
CA TRP A 51 -14.73 -18.64 -3.50
C TRP A 51 -15.43 -17.30 -3.19
N ARG A 52 -15.40 -16.34 -4.14
CA ARG A 52 -16.10 -15.05 -4.05
C ARG A 52 -17.62 -15.13 -4.09
N LEU A 53 -18.18 -16.29 -4.43
CA LEU A 53 -19.64 -16.48 -4.44
C LEU A 53 -20.23 -16.55 -3.01
N TRP A 54 -19.39 -16.67 -1.99
CA TRP A 54 -19.84 -16.64 -0.61
C TRP A 54 -20.19 -15.21 -0.16
N GLN A 55 -21.33 -15.05 0.51
CA GLN A 55 -21.90 -13.75 0.91
C GLN A 55 -20.95 -12.88 1.76
N GLY A 56 -20.02 -13.49 2.50
CA GLY A 56 -19.02 -12.81 3.33
C GLY A 56 -17.62 -12.75 2.73
N ALA A 57 -17.45 -13.10 1.45
CA ALA A 57 -16.13 -13.16 0.84
C ALA A 57 -15.47 -11.76 0.82
N PRO A 58 -14.27 -11.60 1.39
CA PRO A 58 -13.55 -10.33 1.32
C PRO A 58 -13.06 -10.05 -0.09
N ASP A 59 -13.00 -8.76 -0.43
CA ASP A 59 -12.40 -8.32 -1.68
C ASP A 59 -10.89 -8.18 -1.49
N VAL A 60 -10.17 -9.27 -1.72
CA VAL A 60 -8.72 -9.32 -1.53
C VAL A 60 -7.99 -8.54 -2.63
N LEU A 61 -8.57 -8.43 -3.82
CA LEU A 61 -7.97 -7.65 -4.91
C LEU A 61 -7.94 -6.17 -4.58
N ILE A 62 -9.06 -5.59 -4.13
CA ILE A 62 -9.07 -4.18 -3.74
C ILE A 62 -8.19 -3.92 -2.52
N LEU A 63 -8.13 -4.86 -1.58
CA LEU A 63 -7.22 -4.77 -0.43
C LEU A 63 -5.77 -4.61 -0.88
N ILE A 64 -5.32 -5.45 -1.82
CA ILE A 64 -3.93 -5.46 -2.29
C ILE A 64 -3.64 -4.23 -3.17
N ILE A 65 -4.56 -3.85 -4.05
CA ILE A 65 -4.44 -2.61 -4.83
C ILE A 65 -4.33 -1.40 -3.90
N ALA A 66 -5.20 -1.30 -2.91
CA ALA A 66 -5.20 -0.21 -1.93
C ALA A 66 -3.89 -0.19 -1.11
N PHE A 67 -3.40 -1.35 -0.69
CA PHE A 67 -2.12 -1.47 0.00
C PHE A 67 -0.96 -0.90 -0.83
N TRP A 68 -0.90 -1.26 -2.12
CA TRP A 68 0.12 -0.76 -3.03
C TRP A 68 -0.05 0.73 -3.37
N CYS A 69 -1.27 1.23 -3.46
CA CYS A 69 -1.50 2.68 -3.58
C CYS A 69 -0.97 3.47 -2.37
N VAL A 70 -0.98 2.89 -1.16
CA VAL A 70 -0.43 3.52 0.04
C VAL A 70 1.10 3.46 0.08
N HIS A 71 1.69 2.32 -0.28
CA HIS A 71 3.14 2.10 -0.16
C HIS A 71 3.92 2.62 -1.37
N GLU A 72 3.40 2.43 -2.58
CA GLU A 72 4.07 2.74 -3.84
C GLU A 72 3.13 3.50 -4.82
N PRO A 73 2.66 4.71 -4.44
CA PRO A 73 1.70 5.49 -5.24
C PRO A 73 2.21 5.89 -6.63
N ARG A 74 3.53 5.82 -6.86
CA ARG A 74 4.13 6.12 -8.17
C ARG A 74 3.87 5.03 -9.21
N ARG A 75 3.62 3.78 -8.79
CA ARG A 75 3.44 2.63 -9.70
C ARG A 75 1.99 2.21 -9.81
N VAL A 76 1.28 2.18 -8.68
CA VAL A 76 -0.11 1.72 -8.60
C VAL A 76 -0.97 2.90 -8.18
N GLY A 77 -1.87 3.30 -9.07
CA GLY A 77 -2.71 4.46 -8.87
C GLY A 77 -4.15 4.20 -9.30
N LEU A 78 -4.86 5.31 -9.49
CA LEU A 78 -6.29 5.31 -9.79
C LEU A 78 -6.62 4.53 -11.07
N PHE A 79 -5.80 4.72 -12.12
CA PHE A 79 -5.98 4.04 -13.41
C PHE A 79 -5.85 2.52 -13.30
N THR A 80 -4.86 2.04 -12.53
CA THR A 80 -4.66 0.61 -12.30
C THR A 80 -5.87 -0.01 -11.60
N ALA A 81 -6.39 0.66 -10.57
CA ALA A 81 -7.57 0.23 -9.84
C ALA A 81 -8.81 0.19 -10.75
N PHE A 82 -9.00 1.21 -11.58
CA PHE A 82 -10.08 1.26 -12.57
C PHE A 82 -9.99 0.11 -13.57
N CYS A 83 -8.82 -0.13 -14.18
CA CYS A 83 -8.62 -1.21 -15.13
C CYS A 83 -8.92 -2.58 -14.52
N PHE A 84 -8.34 -2.91 -13.37
CA PHE A 84 -8.62 -4.19 -12.71
C PHE A 84 -10.08 -4.33 -12.30
N GLY A 85 -10.73 -3.25 -11.86
CA GLY A 85 -12.16 -3.25 -11.58
C GLY A 85 -12.98 -3.54 -12.84
N LEU A 86 -12.62 -2.96 -13.99
CA LEU A 86 -13.27 -3.26 -15.27
C LEU A 86 -13.07 -4.73 -15.67
N LEU A 87 -11.87 -5.30 -15.48
CA LEU A 87 -11.61 -6.71 -15.74
C LEU A 87 -12.47 -7.62 -14.86
N MET A 88 -12.69 -7.24 -13.59
CA MET A 88 -13.59 -7.95 -12.69
C MET A 88 -15.05 -7.84 -13.13
N ASP A 89 -15.49 -6.65 -13.55
CA ASP A 89 -16.85 -6.44 -14.06
C ASP A 89 -17.14 -7.32 -15.29
N VAL A 90 -16.15 -7.49 -16.19
CA VAL A 90 -16.23 -8.40 -17.35
C VAL A 90 -16.30 -9.86 -16.94
N HIS A 91 -15.50 -10.27 -15.95
CA HIS A 91 -15.48 -11.65 -15.46
C HIS A 91 -16.78 -12.07 -14.77
N ASP A 92 -17.34 -11.19 -13.95
CA ASP A 92 -18.58 -11.48 -13.22
C ASP A 92 -19.83 -11.45 -14.12
N ALA A 93 -19.68 -11.10 -15.41
CA ALA A 93 -20.77 -10.92 -16.37
C ALA A 93 -21.90 -10.01 -15.85
N GLY A 94 -21.54 -9.09 -14.95
CA GLY A 94 -22.46 -8.25 -14.19
C GLY A 94 -22.59 -6.85 -14.76
N LEU A 95 -22.90 -5.89 -13.88
CA LEU A 95 -22.99 -4.49 -14.24
C LEU A 95 -21.58 -3.93 -14.52
N LEU A 96 -21.33 -3.58 -15.79
CA LEU A 96 -20.08 -2.91 -16.16
C LEU A 96 -19.94 -1.60 -15.39
N GLY A 97 -18.89 -1.49 -14.57
CA GLY A 97 -18.56 -0.30 -13.81
C GLY A 97 -18.77 -0.40 -12.29
N GLU A 98 -19.36 -1.47 -11.75
CA GLU A 98 -19.56 -1.60 -10.30
C GLU A 98 -18.21 -1.74 -9.56
N HIS A 99 -17.40 -2.71 -9.96
CA HIS A 99 -16.05 -2.89 -9.42
C HIS A 99 -15.13 -1.76 -9.86
N ALA A 100 -15.19 -1.31 -11.12
CA ALA A 100 -14.37 -0.20 -11.60
C ALA A 100 -14.55 1.07 -10.76
N LEU A 101 -15.80 1.44 -10.45
CA LEU A 101 -16.09 2.61 -9.61
C LEU A 101 -15.63 2.40 -8.17
N SER A 102 -15.97 1.26 -7.57
CA SER A 102 -15.59 0.93 -6.19
C SER A 102 -14.07 1.00 -6.02
N TYR A 103 -13.32 0.42 -6.96
CA TYR A 103 -11.87 0.31 -6.87
C TYR A 103 -11.20 1.67 -7.05
N THR A 104 -11.73 2.48 -7.97
CA THR A 104 -11.32 3.86 -8.18
C THR A 104 -11.50 4.69 -6.90
N LEU A 105 -12.68 4.65 -6.28
CA LEU A 105 -12.93 5.43 -5.05
C LEU A 105 -11.99 5.04 -3.90
N VAL A 106 -11.77 3.75 -3.72
CA VAL A 106 -10.84 3.25 -2.70
C VAL A 106 -9.41 3.69 -3.00
N ALA A 107 -8.95 3.51 -4.24
CA ALA A 107 -7.60 3.90 -4.64
C ALA A 107 -7.39 5.43 -4.49
N TYR A 108 -8.41 6.23 -4.77
CA TYR A 108 -8.39 7.67 -4.50
C TYR A 108 -8.19 7.95 -3.01
N GLY A 109 -8.99 7.33 -2.13
CA GLY A 109 -8.85 7.49 -0.68
C GLY A 109 -7.50 7.02 -0.16
N ALA A 110 -7.00 5.89 -0.67
CA ALA A 110 -5.70 5.33 -0.35
C ALA A 110 -4.56 6.30 -0.73
N VAL A 111 -4.60 6.88 -1.93
CA VAL A 111 -3.62 7.87 -2.38
C VAL A 111 -3.74 9.14 -1.53
N VAL A 112 -4.92 9.70 -1.31
CA VAL A 112 -5.07 10.93 -0.50
C VAL A 112 -4.50 10.73 0.91
N LEU A 113 -4.71 9.55 1.50
CA LEU A 113 -4.27 9.25 2.86
C LEU A 113 -2.87 8.62 2.92
N HIS A 114 -2.18 8.39 1.79
CA HIS A 114 -0.94 7.62 1.74
C HIS A 114 0.13 8.16 2.72
N ARG A 115 0.35 9.48 2.74
CA ARG A 115 1.31 10.15 3.64
C ARG A 115 0.91 10.09 5.11
N ARG A 116 -0.40 10.01 5.39
CA ARG A 116 -0.91 9.93 6.75
C ARG A 116 -0.79 8.50 7.28
N LEU A 117 -1.14 7.51 6.47
CA LEU A 117 -1.07 6.09 6.85
C LEU A 117 0.36 5.63 7.13
N GLN A 118 1.34 6.07 6.34
CA GLN A 118 2.74 5.68 6.54
C GLN A 118 3.33 6.11 7.90
N ARG A 119 2.67 7.02 8.63
CA ARG A 119 3.07 7.45 9.98
C ARG A 119 2.46 6.61 11.10
N PHE A 120 1.54 5.70 10.78
CA PHE A 120 0.80 4.89 11.75
C PHE A 120 1.14 3.41 11.58
N ASP A 121 1.01 2.66 12.67
CA ASP A 121 1.10 1.20 12.65
C ASP A 121 0.03 0.57 11.76
N LEU A 122 0.30 -0.65 11.26
CA LEU A 122 -0.59 -1.40 10.37
C LEU A 122 -2.03 -1.53 10.89
N TRP A 123 -2.22 -1.63 12.20
CA TRP A 123 -3.54 -1.73 12.81
C TRP A 123 -4.33 -0.42 12.73
N SER A 124 -3.64 0.70 12.97
CA SER A 124 -4.23 2.03 12.86
C SER A 124 -4.50 2.40 11.40
N GLN A 125 -3.65 1.95 10.47
CA GLN A 125 -3.92 2.06 9.04
C GLN A 125 -5.23 1.36 8.65
N ALA A 126 -5.47 0.15 9.16
CA ALA A 126 -6.70 -0.60 8.91
C ALA A 126 -7.95 0.16 9.38
N MET A 127 -7.89 0.78 10.57
CA MET A 127 -8.98 1.62 11.09
C MET A 127 -9.28 2.84 10.20
N HIS A 128 -8.25 3.42 9.57
CA HIS A 128 -8.44 4.54 8.63
C HIS A 128 -8.97 4.09 7.27
N MET A 129 -8.60 2.88 6.81
CA MET A 129 -9.06 2.33 5.54
C MET A 129 -10.48 1.78 5.60
N LEU A 130 -10.94 1.32 6.78
CA LEU A 130 -12.30 0.82 6.96
C LEU A 130 -13.38 1.83 6.50
N PRO A 131 -13.36 3.12 6.90
CA PRO A 131 -14.26 4.13 6.36
C PRO A 131 -14.14 4.30 4.84
N VAL A 132 -12.92 4.24 4.29
CA VAL A 132 -12.70 4.38 2.84
C VAL A 132 -13.37 3.25 2.07
N PHE A 133 -13.18 2.00 2.49
CA PHE A 133 -13.83 0.85 1.89
C PHE A 133 -15.35 0.90 2.06
N LEU A 134 -15.82 1.29 3.24
CA LEU A 134 -17.25 1.38 3.56
C LEU A 134 -17.94 2.42 2.68
N ILE A 135 -17.38 3.62 2.56
CA ILE A 135 -17.94 4.71 1.74
C ILE A 135 -17.95 4.30 0.26
N ALA A 136 -16.84 3.75 -0.24
CA ALA A 136 -16.76 3.33 -1.64
C ALA A 136 -17.80 2.26 -1.96
N ARG A 137 -17.91 1.22 -1.12
CA ARG A 137 -18.91 0.16 -1.30
C ARG A 137 -20.33 0.66 -1.12
N PHE A 138 -20.57 1.57 -0.18
CA PHE A 138 -21.88 2.16 0.03
C PHE A 138 -22.36 2.94 -1.19
N ILE A 139 -21.50 3.74 -1.81
CA ILE A 139 -21.80 4.48 -3.03
C ILE A 139 -22.16 3.54 -4.18
N THR A 140 -21.39 2.46 -4.39
CA THR A 140 -21.70 1.51 -5.46
C THR A 140 -22.97 0.71 -5.18
N GLN A 141 -23.26 0.36 -3.93
CA GLN A 141 -24.50 -0.33 -3.56
C GLN A 141 -25.74 0.56 -3.72
N ILE A 142 -25.62 1.87 -3.47
CA ILE A 142 -26.69 2.81 -3.82
C ILE A 142 -26.93 2.77 -5.32
N ILE A 143 -25.89 2.97 -6.14
CA ILE A 143 -26.03 2.99 -7.60
C ILE A 143 -26.65 1.68 -8.11
N HIS A 144 -26.17 0.54 -7.60
CA HIS A 144 -26.72 -0.78 -7.92
C HIS A 144 -28.19 -0.90 -7.51
N ALA A 145 -28.57 -0.45 -6.30
CA ALA A 145 -29.95 -0.50 -5.83
C ALA A 145 -30.90 0.37 -6.67
N TRP A 146 -30.43 1.54 -7.11
CA TRP A 146 -31.16 2.41 -8.03
C TRP A 146 -31.38 1.74 -9.39
N LEU A 147 -30.37 1.04 -9.93
CA LEU A 147 -30.45 0.31 -11.20
C LEU A 147 -31.34 -0.95 -11.11
N ALA A 148 -31.23 -1.69 -10.00
CA ALA A 148 -31.99 -2.92 -9.76
C ALA A 148 -33.42 -2.66 -9.25
N GLY A 149 -33.75 -1.43 -8.84
CA GLY A 149 -35.04 -1.07 -8.24
C GLY A 149 -35.31 -1.73 -6.88
N LYS A 150 -34.30 -2.34 -6.25
CA LYS A 150 -34.40 -3.04 -4.98
C LYS A 150 -33.15 -2.83 -4.13
N TRP A 151 -33.32 -2.73 -2.82
CA TRP A 151 -32.19 -2.65 -1.89
C TRP A 151 -31.61 -4.06 -1.65
N PRO A 152 -30.30 -4.28 -1.87
CA PRO A 152 -29.67 -5.59 -1.69
C PRO A 152 -29.45 -5.98 -0.21
N GLY A 153 -29.73 -5.09 0.75
CA GLY A 153 -29.53 -5.34 2.19
C GLY A 153 -28.24 -4.72 2.72
N TRP A 154 -27.84 -5.12 3.93
CA TRP A 154 -26.61 -4.66 4.60
C TRP A 154 -25.53 -5.72 4.67
N ASP A 155 -25.75 -6.90 4.09
CA ASP A 155 -24.83 -8.05 4.17
C ASP A 155 -23.44 -7.73 3.60
N TRP A 156 -23.38 -6.86 2.58
CA TRP A 156 -22.12 -6.37 1.99
C TRP A 156 -21.21 -5.66 2.99
N SER A 157 -21.74 -5.12 4.10
CA SER A 157 -20.94 -4.45 5.14
C SER A 157 -20.04 -5.42 5.89
N ILE A 158 -20.45 -6.69 6.03
CA ILE A 158 -19.65 -7.74 6.65
C ILE A 158 -18.41 -8.00 5.80
N SER A 159 -18.56 -8.13 4.47
CA SER A 159 -17.44 -8.32 3.56
C SER A 159 -16.46 -7.14 3.60
N VAL A 160 -16.96 -5.91 3.72
CA VAL A 160 -16.11 -4.72 3.91
C VAL A 160 -15.34 -4.78 5.23
N ALA A 161 -16.01 -5.13 6.33
CA ALA A 161 -15.38 -5.24 7.64
C ALA A 161 -14.28 -6.31 7.65
N ILE A 162 -14.54 -7.48 7.05
CA ILE A 162 -13.56 -8.56 6.88
C ILE A 162 -12.40 -8.06 6.01
N THR A 163 -12.68 -7.42 4.87
CA THR A 163 -11.64 -6.87 3.97
C THR A 163 -10.72 -5.90 4.71
N ALA A 164 -11.28 -4.98 5.50
CA ALA A 164 -10.49 -4.06 6.31
C ALA A 164 -9.69 -4.77 7.42
N ALA A 165 -10.27 -5.81 8.04
CA ALA A 165 -9.57 -6.62 9.05
C ALA A 165 -8.41 -7.44 8.46
N LEU A 166 -8.45 -7.75 7.16
CA LEU A 166 -7.33 -8.39 6.44
C LEU A 166 -6.18 -7.42 6.13
N TRP A 167 -6.34 -6.10 6.31
CA TRP A 167 -5.28 -5.11 6.09
C TRP A 167 -3.96 -5.41 6.83
N PRO A 168 -3.95 -5.63 8.16
CA PRO A 168 -2.73 -5.96 8.90
C PRO A 168 -2.10 -7.28 8.43
N LEU A 169 -2.92 -8.27 8.03
CA LEU A 169 -2.43 -9.53 7.48
C LEU A 169 -1.74 -9.33 6.13
N ALA A 170 -2.34 -8.54 5.24
CA ALA A 170 -1.75 -8.21 3.95
C ALA A 170 -0.40 -7.51 4.12
N GLY A 171 -0.32 -6.55 5.05
CA GLY A 171 0.95 -5.89 5.34
C GLY A 171 1.98 -6.82 5.96
N TRP A 172 1.58 -7.75 6.85
CA TRP A 172 2.53 -8.74 7.39
C TRP A 172 3.08 -9.65 6.28
N VAL A 173 2.21 -10.20 5.43
CA VAL A 173 2.60 -11.08 4.31
C VAL A 173 3.47 -10.36 3.28
N LEU A 174 3.22 -9.08 3.01
CA LEU A 174 3.96 -8.31 2.01
C LEU A 174 5.29 -7.75 2.53
N HIS A 175 5.38 -7.45 3.83
CA HIS A 175 6.63 -6.99 4.46
C HIS A 175 7.58 -8.14 4.82
N LEU A 176 7.09 -9.37 4.99
CA LEU A 176 7.91 -10.55 5.30
C LEU A 176 8.96 -10.89 4.22
N PRO A 177 8.62 -10.98 2.92
CA PRO A 177 9.58 -11.26 1.87
C PRO A 177 10.61 -10.15 1.66
N GLN A 178 10.23 -8.89 1.93
CA GLN A 178 11.12 -7.75 1.73
C GLN A 178 12.28 -7.74 2.72
N ARG A 179 12.06 -8.20 3.96
CA ARG A 179 13.14 -8.36 4.96
C ARG A 179 14.18 -9.40 4.54
N GLY A 180 13.75 -10.49 3.92
CA GLY A 180 14.67 -11.57 3.50
C GLY A 180 15.51 -11.23 2.27
N ALA A 181 15.02 -10.38 1.37
CA ALA A 181 15.77 -9.95 0.19
C ALA A 181 16.94 -9.01 0.56
N ASP A 182 16.73 -8.11 1.52
CA ASP A 182 17.77 -7.20 2.01
C ASP A 182 18.92 -7.97 2.72
N ASP A 183 18.60 -9.03 3.46
CA ASP A 183 19.58 -9.88 4.14
C ASP A 183 20.42 -10.71 3.15
N ALA A 184 19.81 -11.24 2.07
CA ALA A 184 20.50 -12.06 1.07
C ALA A 184 21.54 -11.27 0.26
N GLU A 185 21.28 -9.98 -0.01
CA GLU A 185 22.19 -9.09 -0.73
C GLU A 185 23.28 -8.50 0.19
N SER A 186 23.06 -8.49 1.51
CA SER A 186 24.09 -8.16 2.50
C SER A 186 25.13 -9.27 2.70
N SER A 187 24.74 -10.53 2.50
CA SER A 187 25.62 -11.70 2.64
C SER A 187 26.45 -11.99 1.38
N SER A 188 26.15 -11.36 0.25
CA SER A 188 26.83 -11.57 -1.04
C SER A 188 27.83 -10.47 -1.42
N ALA A 189 27.99 -9.44 -0.59
CA ALA A 189 28.93 -8.32 -0.74
C ALA A 189 30.05 -8.38 0.30
#